data_AF-A0A7W1KST8-F1
#
_entry.id   AF-A0A7W1KST8-F1
#
_cell.length_a   1.000
_cell.length_b   1.000
_cell.length_c   1.000
_cell.angle_alpha   90.00
_cell.angle_beta   90.00
_cell.angle_gamma   90.00
#
_symmetry.space_group_name_H-M   'P 1'
#
loop_
_entity.id
_entity.type
_entity.pdbx_description
1 polymer ?
#
loop_
_entity_poly.entity_id
_entity_poly.type
_entity_poly.pdbx_seq_one_letter_code
_entity_poly.pdbx_strand_id
1 'polypeptide(L)' 'GKIVYEGAIDSKATADPADIANATNYVKVALDESLAGKPVSHSNTKPYGCSVKY' A
#
# COMPACT_ATOMS: atom_id res chain seq x y z
N GLY A 1 -6.58 -17.73 5.69
CA GLY A 1 -6.95 -16.48 4.98
C GLY A 1 -6.28 -16.44 3.63
N LYS A 2 -6.77 -15.61 2.70
CA LYS A 2 -6.13 -15.35 1.39
C LYS A 2 -5.46 -13.99 1.44
N ILE A 3 -4.26 -13.86 0.89
CA ILE A 3 -3.61 -12.56 0.72
C ILE A 3 -4.33 -11.80 -0.41
N VAL A 4 -4.83 -10.61 -0.08
CA VAL A 4 -5.55 -9.73 -1.03
C VAL A 4 -4.71 -8.55 -1.49
N TYR A 5 -3.65 -8.23 -0.74
CA TYR A 5 -2.71 -7.15 -1.04
C TYR A 5 -1.32 -7.46 -0.46
N GLU A 6 -0.26 -7.18 -1.22
CA GLU A 6 1.13 -7.19 -0.76
C GLU A 6 1.92 -6.05 -1.43
N GLY A 7 2.78 -5.35 -0.68
CA GLY A 7 3.59 -4.28 -1.25
C GLY A 7 3.86 -3.12 -0.31
N ALA A 8 4.00 -1.94 -0.90
CA ALA A 8 4.23 -0.67 -0.20
C ALA A 8 3.02 -0.20 0.62
N ILE A 9 3.24 0.69 1.58
CA ILE A 9 2.13 1.32 2.31
C ILE A 9 1.43 2.36 1.43
N ASP A 10 2.22 3.17 0.72
CA ASP A 10 1.73 4.23 -0.16
C ASP A 10 2.57 4.32 -1.45
N SER A 11 2.30 5.33 -2.30
CA SER A 11 2.96 5.51 -3.60
C SER A 11 4.27 6.29 -3.56
N LYS A 12 4.74 6.74 -2.40
CA LYS A 12 5.87 7.65 -2.22
C LYS A 12 6.94 7.04 -1.31
N ALA A 13 8.06 6.65 -1.91
CA ALA A 13 9.23 6.13 -1.19
C ALA A 13 10.09 7.27 -0.58
N THR A 14 9.50 8.04 0.32
CA THR A 14 10.05 9.27 0.92
C THR A 14 9.73 9.34 2.41
N ALA A 15 10.53 10.10 3.16
CA ALA A 15 10.27 10.41 4.56
C ALA A 15 9.76 11.87 4.74
N ASP A 16 9.64 12.64 3.66
CA ASP A 16 9.17 14.02 3.71
C ASP A 16 7.66 14.07 4.00
N PRO A 17 7.22 14.69 5.11
CA PRO A 17 5.80 14.85 5.40
C PRO A 17 5.02 15.60 4.31
N ALA A 18 5.67 16.45 3.52
CA ALA A 18 5.04 17.20 2.44
C ALA A 18 4.49 16.27 1.33
N ASP A 19 5.07 15.08 1.18
CA ASP A 19 4.64 14.10 0.16
C ASP A 19 3.34 13.38 0.54
N ILE A 20 2.92 13.39 1.81
CA ILE A 20 1.71 12.70 2.31
C ILE A 20 0.47 13.16 1.53
N ALA A 21 0.36 14.47 1.24
CA ALA A 21 -0.79 15.04 0.54
C ALA A 21 -0.95 14.51 -0.90
N ASN A 22 0.15 14.04 -1.51
CA ASN A 22 0.17 13.53 -2.88
C ASN A 22 0.42 12.00 -2.94
N ALA A 23 0.44 11.34 -1.78
CA ALA A 23 0.65 9.90 -1.69
C ALA A 23 -0.70 9.16 -1.76
N THR A 24 -0.75 8.11 -2.58
CA THR A 24 -1.89 7.19 -2.59
C THR A 24 -1.63 6.11 -1.56
N ASN A 25 -2.46 6.02 -0.52
CA ASN A 25 -2.38 4.94 0.47
C ASN A 25 -2.98 3.65 -0.12
N TYR A 26 -2.12 2.70 -0.52
CA TYR A 26 -2.55 1.46 -1.16
C TYR A 26 -3.28 0.52 -0.20
N VAL A 27 -2.87 0.49 1.07
CA VAL A 27 -3.51 -0.36 2.09
C VAL A 27 -4.95 0.05 2.32
N LYS A 28 -5.20 1.36 2.42
CA LYS A 28 -6.54 1.92 2.59
C LYS A 28 -7.42 1.61 1.37
N VAL A 29 -6.90 1.84 0.16
CA VAL A 29 -7.62 1.52 -1.08
C VAL A 29 -7.98 0.03 -1.14
N ALA A 30 -7.01 -0.86 -0.90
CA ALA A 30 -7.23 -2.30 -0.92
C ALA A 30 -8.23 -2.76 0.15
N LEU A 31 -8.19 -2.16 1.34
CA LEU A 31 -9.14 -2.43 2.41
C LEU A 31 -10.56 -2.00 2.01
N ASP A 32 -10.72 -0.76 1.53
CA ASP A 32 -12.02 -0.22 1.12
C ASP A 32 -12.62 -1.05 -0.03
N GLU A 33 -11.81 -1.44 -1.02
CA GLU A 33 -12.24 -2.29 -2.13
C GLU A 33 -12.63 -3.69 -1.66
N SER A 34 -11.82 -4.30 -0.79
CA SER A 34 -12.10 -5.62 -0.24
C SER A 34 -13.38 -5.64 0.59
N LEU A 35 -13.60 -4.61 1.42
CA LEU A 35 -14.82 -4.50 2.24
C LEU A 35 -16.06 -4.22 1.39
N ALA A 36 -15.89 -3.50 0.26
CA ALA A 36 -16.96 -3.29 -0.72
C ALA A 36 -17.23 -4.52 -1.61
N GLY A 37 -16.52 -5.64 -1.41
CA GLY A 37 -16.63 -6.84 -2.24
C GLY A 37 -16.11 -6.67 -3.67
N LYS A 38 -15.31 -5.62 -3.91
CA LYS A 38 -14.70 -5.33 -5.20
C LYS A 38 -13.35 -6.06 -5.33
N PRO A 39 -12.90 -6.33 -6.57
CA PRO A 39 -11.51 -6.73 -6.80
C PRO A 39 -10.57 -5.62 -6.32
N VAL A 40 -9.45 -6.00 -5.68
CA VAL A 40 -8.39 -5.06 -5.29
C VAL A 40 -7.65 -4.60 -6.54
N SER A 41 -7.66 -3.30 -6.81
CA SER A 41 -7.11 -2.68 -8.03
C SER A 41 -5.60 -2.82 -8.14
N HIS A 42 -4.89 -2.66 -7.01
CA HIS A 42 -3.44 -2.80 -6.92
C HIS A 42 -3.10 -3.91 -5.95
N SER A 43 -3.27 -5.17 -6.35
CA SER A 43 -3.03 -6.32 -5.47
C SER A 43 -1.56 -6.54 -5.12
N ASN A 44 -0.64 -6.05 -5.96
CA ASN A 44 0.80 -6.05 -5.71
C ASN A 44 1.40 -4.69 -6.07
N THR A 45 2.20 -4.10 -5.18
CA THR A 45 3.01 -2.92 -5.47
C THR A 45 4.46 -3.12 -5.02
N LYS A 46 5.38 -2.36 -5.62
CA LYS A 46 6.80 -2.43 -5.25
C LYS A 46 6.99 -1.96 -3.79
N PRO A 47 7.44 -2.83 -2.86
CA PRO A 47 7.72 -2.41 -1.50
C PRO A 47 8.96 -1.50 -1.45
N TYR A 48 8.99 -0.61 -0.46
CA TYR A 48 10.15 0.22 -0.14
C TYR A 48 10.37 0.25 1.39
N GLY A 49 11.59 0.61 1.79
CA GLY A 49 11.99 0.67 3.20
C GLY A 49 13.35 0.00 3.43
N CYS A 50 13.83 0.04 4.67
CA CYS A 50 15.01 -0.69 5.07
C CYS A 50 14.75 -2.21 5.01
N SER A 51 15.77 -2.99 4.66
CA SER A 51 15.70 -4.44 4.81
C SER A 51 15.57 -4.84 6.27
N VAL A 52 14.82 -5.91 6.52
CA VAL A 52 14.73 -6.53 7.85
C VAL A 52 16.11 -7.04 8.28
N LYS A 53 16.52 -6.71 9.50
CA LYS A 53 17.73 -7.26 10.14
C LYS A 53 17.31 -8.42 11.04
N TYR A 54 17.72 -9.63 10.68
CA TYR A 54 17.53 -10.85 11.46
C TYR A 54 18.69 -11.05 12.43
#